data_AF-E3J1J4-F1
#
_entry.id   AF-E3J1J4-F1
#
_cell.length_a   1.000
_cell.length_b   1.000
_cell.length_c   1.000
_cell.angle_alpha   90.00
_cell.angle_beta   90.00
_cell.angle_gamma   90.00
#
_symmetry.space_group_name_H-M   'P 1'
#
loop_
_entity.id
_entity.type
_entity.pdbx_description
1 polymer ?
#
loop_
_entity_poly.entity_id
_entity_poly.type
_entity_poly.pdbx_seq_one_letter_code
_entity_poly.pdbx_strand_id
1 'polypeptide(L)'
;MSLTDSDLRTWLRALPDELPQRDFGPGPDAVRSGARRRRARARAAGVVALVVLVAAGVGVPVGLHAAGGDGNSRVVSARPAVSTAGGFTLTWLPDGLTHSGDAAASRAGTSGFDWGLVDGAGRPLPPGQAARTPLRLLSLLAARTDPTKFGALFTATGGHANPSTVTVTVTWQPTYAMNIDALRANVTPQSLSGYGPVGVTADTVGGRPALVLRHDTATDQGDGLTAPAVPAAARYQLALLWVDATGVVLTVDLAGPSPPDVAVAHRIAGGIVLGTMPPLVGYTPPGVAPAPVDAVTAAAVTAAIDTAYTGGVPDDRWAAAVQDGPRLVAVRAKTRQLFPGLMATLQPAVDTLSRVDANTVRASVALAFSDPNVSIAAAPAGLRFAVTVVHTAAGWQVTRASYCANVDQLGVSALSLAC
;
A
#
# COMPACT_ATOMS: atom_id res chain seq x y z
N MET A 1 6.25 -22.48 -47.67
CA MET A 1 7.63 -22.26 -48.16
C MET A 1 8.55 -22.44 -46.97
N SER A 2 9.24 -23.59 -46.89
CA SER A 2 10.18 -23.90 -45.82
C SER A 2 11.59 -23.52 -46.28
N LEU A 3 12.22 -22.56 -45.61
CA LEU A 3 13.63 -22.24 -45.79
C LEU A 3 14.47 -23.47 -45.41
N THR A 4 15.34 -23.91 -46.32
CA THR A 4 16.23 -25.06 -46.10
C THR A 4 17.52 -24.61 -45.40
N ASP A 5 18.21 -25.55 -44.77
CA ASP A 5 19.50 -25.29 -44.09
C ASP A 5 20.58 -24.73 -45.04
N SER A 6 20.45 -24.98 -46.36
CA SER A 6 21.30 -24.40 -47.39
C SER A 6 21.08 -22.89 -47.55
N ASP A 7 19.84 -22.43 -47.40
CA ASP A 7 19.50 -21.02 -47.56
C ASP A 7 20.07 -20.19 -46.40
N LEU A 8 20.03 -20.75 -45.18
CA LEU A 8 20.63 -20.15 -43.98
C LEU A 8 22.15 -20.01 -44.10
N ARG A 9 22.84 -21.04 -44.61
CA ARG A 9 24.29 -21.00 -44.79
C ARG A 9 24.72 -20.05 -45.91
N THR A 10 23.90 -19.91 -46.95
CA THR A 10 24.16 -18.95 -48.03
C THR A 10 23.96 -17.53 -47.54
N TRP A 11 22.95 -17.30 -46.70
CA TRP A 11 22.68 -16.00 -46.09
C TRP A 11 23.78 -15.57 -45.10
N LEU A 12 24.31 -16.51 -44.31
CA LEU A 12 25.40 -16.23 -43.36
C LEU A 12 26.74 -15.91 -44.05
N ARG A 13 26.98 -16.41 -45.26
CA ARG A 13 28.18 -16.07 -46.05
C ARG A 13 28.05 -14.74 -46.81
N ALA A 14 26.84 -14.21 -46.93
CA ALA A 14 26.57 -12.95 -47.60
C ALA A 14 26.65 -11.73 -46.65
N LEU A 15 26.92 -11.96 -45.36
CA LEU A 15 27.18 -10.89 -44.40
C LEU A 15 28.58 -10.29 -44.68
N PRO A 16 28.69 -8.99 -44.99
CA PRO A 16 29.97 -8.34 -45.18
C PRO A 16 30.79 -8.30 -43.88
N ASP A 17 32.10 -8.56 -43.97
CA ASP A 17 33.05 -8.56 -42.84
C ASP A 17 33.25 -7.16 -42.20
N GLU A 18 32.75 -6.10 -42.83
CA GLU A 18 32.84 -4.73 -42.32
C GLU A 18 31.47 -4.21 -41.92
N LEU A 19 31.12 -4.41 -40.64
CA LEU A 19 30.06 -3.63 -40.00
C LEU A 19 30.58 -2.19 -39.80
N PRO A 20 29.80 -1.14 -40.16
CA PRO A 20 30.19 0.24 -39.90
C PRO A 20 30.36 0.44 -38.39
N GLN A 21 31.58 0.75 -37.97
CA GLN A 21 31.86 1.23 -36.62
C GLN A 21 31.01 2.48 -36.37
N ARG A 22 29.92 2.33 -35.63
CA ARG A 22 29.21 3.46 -35.04
C ARG A 22 30.08 3.99 -33.91
N ASP A 23 30.63 5.18 -34.09
CA ASP A 23 31.23 5.97 -33.02
C ASP A 23 30.22 6.09 -31.86
N PHE A 24 30.52 5.37 -30.79
CA PHE A 24 29.81 5.55 -29.53
C PHE A 24 30.20 6.93 -28.98
N GLY A 25 29.17 7.73 -28.71
CA GLY A 25 29.30 9.09 -28.21
C GLY A 25 30.12 9.24 -26.92
N PRO A 26 30.29 10.48 -26.46
CA PRO A 26 31.29 10.86 -25.48
C PRO A 26 31.28 9.98 -24.23
N GLY A 27 32.44 9.43 -23.88
CA GLY A 27 32.64 8.63 -22.67
C GLY A 27 32.22 9.34 -21.38
N PRO A 28 32.09 8.60 -20.26
CA PRO A 28 31.46 9.07 -19.02
C PRO A 28 32.05 10.38 -18.44
N ASP A 29 33.30 10.72 -18.77
CA ASP A 29 33.95 11.95 -18.32
C ASP A 29 33.56 13.20 -19.12
N ALA A 30 33.14 13.04 -20.37
CA ALA A 30 32.58 14.13 -21.17
C ALA A 30 31.14 14.49 -20.73
N VAL A 31 30.39 13.53 -20.17
CA VAL A 31 29.10 13.79 -19.53
C VAL A 31 29.29 14.57 -18.21
N ARG A 32 30.31 14.25 -17.42
CA ARG A 32 30.62 14.95 -16.16
C ARG A 32 31.11 16.39 -16.39
N SER A 33 31.88 16.65 -17.44
CA SER A 33 32.32 18.01 -17.77
C SER A 33 31.19 18.88 -18.36
N GLY A 34 30.29 18.29 -19.14
CA GLY A 34 29.08 18.96 -19.65
C GLY A 34 28.10 19.37 -18.54
N ALA A 35 27.90 18.53 -17.52
CA ALA A 35 27.02 18.82 -16.40
C ALA A 35 27.53 19.98 -15.52
N ARG A 36 28.86 20.09 -15.31
CA ARG A 36 29.47 21.20 -14.55
C ARG A 36 29.34 22.54 -15.29
N ARG A 37 29.53 22.57 -16.60
CA ARG A 37 29.34 23.81 -17.40
C ARG A 37 27.88 24.28 -17.45
N ARG A 38 26.90 23.38 -17.47
CA ARG A 38 25.46 23.76 -17.42
C ARG A 38 25.06 24.34 -16.06
N ARG A 39 25.59 23.82 -14.94
CA ARG A 39 25.33 24.38 -13.60
C ARG A 39 25.94 25.76 -13.38
N ALA A 40 27.09 26.05 -14.00
CA ALA A 40 27.69 27.38 -13.94
C ALA A 40 26.88 28.43 -14.74
N ARG A 41 26.34 28.05 -15.92
CA ARG A 41 25.53 28.97 -16.75
C ARG A 41 24.13 29.23 -16.20
N ALA A 42 23.51 28.24 -15.54
CA ALA A 42 22.18 28.41 -14.90
C ALA A 42 22.20 29.40 -13.72
N ARG A 43 23.31 29.49 -12.99
CA ARG A 43 23.45 30.45 -11.87
C ARG A 43 23.66 31.89 -12.33
N ALA A 44 24.24 32.11 -13.52
CA ALA A 44 24.40 33.44 -14.09
C ALA A 44 23.09 33.98 -14.70
N ALA A 45 22.26 33.11 -15.31
CA ALA A 45 21.00 33.53 -15.92
C ALA A 45 19.91 33.89 -14.90
N GLY A 46 19.87 33.20 -13.74
CA GLY A 46 18.88 33.48 -12.70
C GLY A 46 19.05 34.83 -11.98
N VAL A 47 20.29 35.34 -11.90
CA VAL A 47 20.57 36.63 -11.24
C VAL A 47 20.17 37.80 -12.14
N VAL A 48 20.29 37.68 -13.46
CA VAL A 48 19.92 38.75 -14.40
C VAL A 48 18.40 38.89 -14.54
N ALA A 49 17.65 37.78 -14.52
CA ALA A 49 16.19 37.82 -14.61
C ALA A 49 15.51 38.47 -13.39
N LEU A 50 16.09 38.31 -12.19
CA LEU A 50 15.57 38.92 -10.96
C LEU A 50 15.80 40.44 -10.92
N VAL A 51 16.93 40.93 -11.46
CA VAL A 51 17.25 42.36 -11.53
C VAL A 51 16.33 43.10 -12.51
N VAL A 52 15.95 42.46 -13.63
CA VAL A 52 15.04 43.05 -14.62
C VAL A 52 13.60 43.12 -14.11
N LEU A 53 13.16 42.13 -13.32
CA LEU A 53 11.81 42.13 -12.72
C LEU A 53 11.64 43.17 -11.61
N VAL A 54 12.72 43.51 -10.89
CA VAL A 54 12.73 44.60 -9.90
C VAL A 54 12.79 45.98 -10.58
N ALA A 55 13.44 46.09 -11.74
CA ALA A 55 13.51 47.33 -12.50
C ALA A 55 12.23 47.67 -13.28
N ALA A 56 11.40 46.68 -13.62
CA ALA A 56 10.25 46.84 -14.52
C ALA A 56 8.90 47.20 -13.84
N GLY A 57 8.92 47.60 -12.57
CA GLY A 57 7.88 48.43 -11.93
C GLY A 57 6.41 48.16 -12.34
N VAL A 58 5.85 47.00 -12.02
CA VAL A 58 4.41 46.76 -12.12
C VAL A 58 3.81 46.70 -10.72
N GLY A 59 3.16 47.80 -10.34
CA GLY A 59 2.46 47.96 -9.07
C GLY A 59 1.09 47.28 -9.05
N VAL A 60 0.79 46.62 -7.94
CA VAL A 60 -0.56 46.20 -7.53
C VAL A 60 -0.84 46.91 -6.20
N PRO A 61 -1.99 47.60 -6.05
CA PRO A 61 -2.16 48.59 -4.99
C PRO A 61 -2.50 47.93 -3.65
N VAL A 62 -1.85 48.42 -2.60
CA VAL A 62 -2.30 48.26 -1.21
C VAL A 62 -2.56 49.67 -0.68
N GLY A 63 -3.81 49.96 -0.31
CA GLY A 63 -4.15 50.92 0.74
C GLY A 63 -4.83 50.11 1.84
N LEU A 64 -4.55 50.27 3.14
CA LEU A 64 -4.16 51.46 3.87
C LEU A 64 -3.15 51.18 5.00
N HIS A 65 -2.22 52.14 5.14
CA HIS A 65 -1.54 52.77 6.29
C HIS A 65 -1.71 52.19 7.72
N ALA A 66 -0.68 52.21 8.58
CA ALA A 66 0.26 53.31 8.78
C ALA A 66 1.65 52.92 9.33
N ALA A 67 2.64 53.80 9.07
CA ALA A 67 3.93 54.00 9.75
C ALA A 67 4.88 52.77 9.79
N GLY A 68 5.89 52.70 8.92
CA GLY A 68 7.19 53.37 9.10
C GLY A 68 8.14 52.45 9.89
N GLY A 69 8.83 51.52 9.21
CA GLY A 69 10.29 51.57 8.97
C GLY A 69 11.06 51.09 10.22
N ASP A 70 11.82 49.99 10.28
CA ASP A 70 12.61 49.22 9.31
C ASP A 70 12.53 47.72 9.71
N GLY A 71 12.45 46.73 8.83
CA GLY A 71 13.35 46.50 7.70
C GLY A 71 14.33 45.33 7.93
N ASN A 72 14.07 44.40 8.87
CA ASN A 72 14.70 43.07 8.85
C ASN A 72 13.67 42.04 8.36
N SER A 73 13.84 41.58 7.12
CA SER A 73 13.15 40.43 6.56
C SER A 73 13.47 39.19 7.39
N ARG A 74 12.62 38.93 8.38
CA ARG A 74 12.71 37.74 9.23
C ARG A 74 12.28 36.55 8.39
N VAL A 75 13.24 35.67 8.09
CA VAL A 75 12.98 34.29 7.71
C VAL A 75 12.03 33.74 8.78
N VAL A 76 10.77 33.48 8.42
CA VAL A 76 9.82 32.85 9.33
C VAL A 76 10.29 31.42 9.53
N SER A 77 10.66 31.07 10.77
CA SER A 77 11.01 29.70 11.13
C SER A 77 9.92 28.74 10.68
N ALA A 78 10.32 27.61 10.10
CA ALA A 78 9.46 26.45 9.99
C ALA A 78 8.84 26.18 11.37
N ARG A 79 7.51 26.02 11.44
CA ARG A 79 6.84 25.61 12.69
C ARG A 79 7.52 24.33 13.18
N PRO A 80 7.82 24.19 14.49
CA PRO A 80 8.41 22.97 15.00
C PRO A 80 7.50 21.79 14.68
N ALA A 81 8.11 20.65 14.33
CA ALA A 81 7.42 19.38 14.20
C ALA A 81 6.59 19.11 15.46
N VAL A 82 5.32 18.77 15.29
CA VAL A 82 4.42 18.47 16.42
C VAL A 82 4.72 17.08 16.99
N SER A 83 5.16 16.15 16.14
CA SER A 83 5.73 14.85 16.51
C SER A 83 6.44 14.23 15.31
N THR A 84 7.45 13.40 15.58
CA THR A 84 8.14 12.54 14.60
C THR A 84 8.10 11.10 15.07
N ALA A 85 7.36 10.25 14.37
CA ALA A 85 7.24 8.83 14.66
C ALA A 85 7.38 8.05 13.36
N GLY A 86 8.05 6.90 13.38
CA GLY A 86 8.00 6.02 12.21
C GLY A 86 8.52 6.60 10.89
N GLY A 87 9.34 7.65 10.93
CA GLY A 87 9.84 8.33 9.73
C GLY A 87 8.89 9.36 9.10
N PHE A 88 7.74 9.67 9.71
CA PHE A 88 6.88 10.79 9.28
C PHE A 88 6.84 11.90 10.33
N THR A 89 6.50 13.11 9.89
CA THR A 89 6.36 14.30 10.73
C THR A 89 4.97 14.91 10.56
N LEU A 90 4.36 15.38 11.65
CA LEU A 90 3.16 16.20 11.60
C LEU A 90 3.48 17.67 11.83
N THR A 91 2.95 18.52 10.96
CA THR A 91 3.13 19.99 11.03
C THR A 91 1.89 20.73 11.53
N TRP A 92 0.76 20.01 11.68
CA TRP A 92 -0.49 20.56 12.19
C TRP A 92 -1.33 19.49 12.89
N LEU A 93 -1.99 19.90 13.99
CA LEU A 93 -3.04 19.15 14.69
C LEU A 93 -4.12 20.14 15.18
N PRO A 94 -5.36 19.66 15.42
CA PRO A 94 -6.35 20.41 16.18
C PRO A 94 -5.82 20.88 17.54
N ASP A 95 -6.26 22.06 17.96
CA ASP A 95 -5.89 22.62 19.27
C ASP A 95 -6.33 21.71 20.42
N GLY A 96 -5.50 21.64 21.47
CA GLY A 96 -5.78 20.83 22.66
C GLY A 96 -5.42 19.34 22.54
N LEU A 97 -5.01 18.87 21.35
CA LEU A 97 -4.43 17.55 21.19
C LEU A 97 -2.94 17.56 21.54
N THR A 98 -2.52 16.56 22.31
CA THR A 98 -1.12 16.34 22.68
C THR A 98 -0.69 14.93 22.32
N HIS A 99 0.56 14.77 21.90
CA HIS A 99 1.15 13.45 21.63
C HIS A 99 1.07 12.59 22.89
N SER A 100 0.54 11.39 22.75
CA SER A 100 0.28 10.47 23.86
C SER A 100 1.05 9.17 23.74
N GLY A 101 1.57 8.86 22.55
CA GLY A 101 2.39 7.67 22.32
C GLY A 101 2.62 7.41 20.85
N ASP A 102 3.60 6.57 20.57
CA ASP A 102 3.85 6.06 19.23
C ASP A 102 3.35 4.62 19.14
N ALA A 103 3.16 4.14 17.92
CA ALA A 103 2.79 2.77 17.66
C ALA A 103 3.68 2.18 16.57
N ALA A 104 4.07 0.92 16.76
CA ALA A 104 4.88 0.18 15.82
C ALA A 104 4.42 -1.29 15.80
N ALA A 105 4.65 -1.96 14.67
CA ALA A 105 4.54 -3.41 14.64
C ALA A 105 5.64 -4.03 15.51
N SER A 106 5.25 -4.71 16.57
CA SER A 106 6.13 -5.42 17.51
C SER A 106 6.08 -6.93 17.27
N ARG A 107 7.11 -7.66 17.69
CA ARG A 107 7.22 -9.11 17.53
C ARG A 107 6.64 -9.91 18.72
N ALA A 108 5.91 -9.25 19.62
CA ALA A 108 5.66 -9.75 20.97
C ALA A 108 4.56 -10.84 21.10
N GLY A 109 3.93 -11.28 20.00
CA GLY A 109 2.94 -12.35 20.01
C GLY A 109 3.54 -13.73 19.70
N THR A 110 3.01 -14.79 20.32
CA THR A 110 3.37 -16.21 20.07
C THR A 110 3.02 -16.71 18.67
N SER A 111 2.32 -15.90 17.85
CA SER A 111 1.82 -16.28 16.52
C SER A 111 2.16 -15.27 15.39
N GLY A 112 2.92 -14.20 15.66
CA GLY A 112 3.21 -13.21 14.63
C GLY A 112 3.36 -11.80 15.17
N PHE A 113 3.58 -10.86 14.25
CA PHE A 113 3.68 -9.44 14.55
C PHE A 113 2.37 -8.91 15.17
N ASP A 114 2.46 -8.03 16.16
CA ASP A 114 1.34 -7.36 16.83
C ASP A 114 1.50 -5.82 16.76
N TRP A 115 0.42 -5.10 16.54
CA TRP A 115 0.40 -3.63 16.44
C TRP A 115 0.04 -3.03 17.80
N GLY A 116 0.97 -2.29 18.41
CA GLY A 116 0.77 -1.75 19.75
C GLY A 116 1.49 -0.44 19.98
N LEU A 117 1.08 0.26 21.04
CA LEU A 117 1.79 1.44 21.50
C LEU A 117 3.19 1.05 21.98
N VAL A 118 4.16 1.87 21.61
CA VAL A 118 5.56 1.74 22.00
C VAL A 118 6.05 3.02 22.67
N ASP A 119 7.06 2.89 23.51
CA ASP A 119 7.83 4.02 24.02
C ASP A 119 8.74 4.62 22.94
N GLY A 120 9.42 5.73 23.26
CA GLY A 120 10.38 6.38 22.35
C GLY A 120 11.60 5.52 21.99
N ALA A 121 11.76 4.34 22.60
CA ALA A 121 12.77 3.34 22.26
C ALA A 121 12.19 2.14 21.48
N GLY A 122 10.92 2.19 21.08
CA GLY A 122 10.26 1.14 20.31
C GLY A 122 9.84 -0.09 21.14
N ARG A 123 9.80 0.01 22.47
CA ARG A 123 9.40 -1.09 23.35
C ARG A 123 7.89 -1.04 23.61
N PRO A 124 7.17 -2.18 23.58
CA PRO A 124 5.75 -2.23 23.91
C PRO A 124 5.47 -1.61 25.28
N LEU A 125 4.41 -0.79 25.37
CA LEU A 125 3.96 -0.25 26.65
C LEU A 125 3.33 -1.36 27.53
N PRO A 126 3.38 -1.24 28.88
CA PRO A 126 2.77 -2.21 29.78
C PRO A 126 1.26 -2.42 29.53
N PRO A 127 0.74 -3.64 29.77
CA PRO A 127 -0.69 -3.95 29.69
C PRO A 127 -1.51 -2.98 30.56
N GLY A 128 -2.51 -2.32 29.97
CA GLY A 128 -3.35 -1.32 30.64
C GLY A 128 -3.20 0.11 30.11
N GLN A 129 -2.03 0.45 29.54
CA GLN A 129 -1.85 1.72 28.82
C GLN A 129 -2.32 1.62 27.35
N ALA A 130 -2.18 0.46 26.72
CA ALA A 130 -2.59 0.22 25.34
C ALA A 130 -4.11 0.00 25.15
N ALA A 131 -4.84 -0.41 26.20
CA ALA A 131 -6.24 -0.83 26.11
C ALA A 131 -7.26 0.33 25.97
N ARG A 132 -6.79 1.58 25.89
CA ARG A 132 -7.65 2.78 25.95
C ARG A 132 -7.80 3.52 24.61
N THR A 133 -7.36 2.94 23.50
CA THR A 133 -7.22 3.69 22.24
C THR A 133 -8.10 3.15 21.12
N PRO A 134 -8.72 4.04 20.33
CA PRO A 134 -9.55 3.68 19.18
C PRO A 134 -8.65 3.34 17.99
N LEU A 135 -8.02 2.17 18.03
CA LEU A 135 -7.29 1.61 16.89
C LEU A 135 -8.17 0.67 16.06
N ARG A 136 -9.49 0.69 16.28
CA ARG A 136 -10.42 -0.31 15.75
C ARG A 136 -10.56 -0.23 14.22
N LEU A 137 -10.80 0.94 13.63
CA LEU A 137 -10.82 1.07 12.17
C LEU A 137 -9.44 0.78 11.54
N LEU A 138 -8.35 1.18 12.19
CA LEU A 138 -6.98 0.85 11.77
C LEU A 138 -6.70 -0.66 11.81
N SER A 139 -7.34 -1.41 12.71
CA SER A 139 -7.20 -2.86 12.83
C SER A 139 -7.86 -3.60 11.65
N LEU A 140 -8.93 -3.05 11.06
CA LEU A 140 -9.60 -3.59 9.88
C LEU A 140 -8.68 -3.65 8.66
N LEU A 141 -7.84 -2.62 8.50
CA LEU A 141 -6.83 -2.56 7.43
C LEU A 141 -5.56 -3.33 7.78
N ALA A 142 -5.39 -3.66 9.07
CA ALA A 142 -4.22 -4.34 9.62
C ALA A 142 -4.46 -5.83 9.85
N ALA A 143 -5.48 -6.44 9.22
CA ALA A 143 -5.73 -7.88 9.27
C ALA A 143 -4.50 -8.72 8.86
N ARG A 144 -3.46 -8.09 8.31
CA ARG A 144 -2.09 -8.61 8.33
C ARG A 144 -1.17 -7.55 8.91
N THR A 145 -0.51 -7.87 10.01
CA THR A 145 0.51 -7.00 10.60
C THR A 145 1.67 -6.83 9.63
N ASP A 146 1.96 -5.57 9.30
CA ASP A 146 3.08 -5.20 8.44
C ASP A 146 4.23 -4.66 9.30
N PRO A 147 5.44 -5.23 9.22
CA PRO A 147 6.57 -4.78 10.02
C PRO A 147 6.98 -3.32 9.71
N THR A 148 6.56 -2.77 8.57
CA THR A 148 6.82 -1.39 8.14
C THR A 148 5.72 -0.41 8.50
N LYS A 149 4.73 -0.85 9.27
CA LYS A 149 3.70 0.04 9.81
C LYS A 149 4.23 0.76 11.04
N PHE A 150 4.00 2.07 11.09
CA PHE A 150 4.28 2.95 12.21
C PHE A 150 3.19 3.99 12.37
N GLY A 151 3.12 4.62 13.54
CA GLY A 151 2.03 5.54 13.85
C GLY A 151 2.29 6.36 15.09
N ALA A 152 1.48 7.39 15.25
CA ALA A 152 1.48 8.29 16.39
C ALA A 152 0.05 8.54 16.85
N LEU A 153 -0.14 8.55 18.16
CA LEU A 153 -1.40 8.81 18.84
C LEU A 153 -1.35 10.18 19.52
N PHE A 154 -2.45 10.90 19.38
CA PHE A 154 -2.69 12.18 20.03
C PHE A 154 -4.03 12.13 20.73
N THR A 155 -4.09 12.66 21.95
CA THR A 155 -5.31 12.69 22.75
C THR A 155 -5.56 14.10 23.25
N ALA A 156 -6.84 14.45 23.38
CA ALA A 156 -7.26 15.76 23.87
C ALA A 156 -7.19 15.81 25.39
N THR A 157 -6.74 16.94 25.92
CA THR A 157 -6.80 17.19 27.36
C THR A 157 -8.22 17.67 27.73
N GLY A 158 -9.10 16.75 28.11
CA GLY A 158 -10.49 17.03 28.52
C GLY A 158 -11.53 16.23 27.74
N GLY A 159 -12.56 15.74 28.43
CA GLY A 159 -13.48 14.69 27.93
C GLY A 159 -14.50 15.09 26.85
N HIS A 160 -14.40 16.27 26.24
CA HIS A 160 -15.42 16.80 25.32
C HIS A 160 -14.88 17.28 23.96
N ALA A 161 -13.58 17.17 23.69
CA ALA A 161 -13.03 17.55 22.39
C ALA A 161 -13.54 16.61 21.27
N ASN A 162 -13.71 17.15 20.07
CA ASN A 162 -13.97 16.36 18.86
C ASN A 162 -13.05 16.84 17.72
N PRO A 163 -12.07 16.04 17.27
CA PRO A 163 -11.77 14.69 17.76
C PRO A 163 -11.20 14.70 19.19
N SER A 164 -11.55 13.69 19.98
CA SER A 164 -10.95 13.41 21.30
C SER A 164 -9.61 12.69 21.15
N THR A 165 -9.45 11.94 20.06
CA THR A 165 -8.20 11.27 19.71
C THR A 165 -7.93 11.33 18.21
N VAL A 166 -6.65 11.44 17.86
CA VAL A 166 -6.16 11.33 16.49
C VAL A 166 -5.08 10.26 16.45
N THR A 167 -5.18 9.34 15.51
CA THR A 167 -4.09 8.42 15.17
C THR A 167 -3.67 8.65 13.74
N VAL A 168 -2.38 8.83 13.51
CA VAL A 168 -1.81 8.88 12.15
C VAL A 168 -0.91 7.66 11.97
N THR A 169 -1.09 6.93 10.87
CA THR A 169 -0.25 5.78 10.54
C THR A 169 0.35 5.87 9.15
N VAL A 170 1.58 5.38 9.02
CA VAL A 170 2.30 5.18 7.77
C VAL A 170 2.67 3.71 7.63
N THR A 171 2.47 3.14 6.45
CA THR A 171 3.01 1.82 6.08
C THR A 171 3.92 2.00 4.88
N TRP A 172 5.23 1.90 5.10
CA TRP A 172 6.23 2.29 4.09
C TRP A 172 6.31 1.33 2.91
N GLN A 173 6.24 0.04 3.18
CA GLN A 173 6.40 -1.00 2.17
C GLN A 173 5.37 -2.09 2.48
N PRO A 174 4.08 -1.81 2.19
CA PRO A 174 3.04 -2.77 2.47
C PRO A 174 3.40 -4.10 1.79
N THR A 175 3.28 -5.17 2.55
CA THR A 175 3.64 -6.54 2.15
C THR A 175 2.90 -6.94 0.87
N TYR A 176 1.78 -6.29 0.58
CA TYR A 176 1.01 -6.43 -0.65
C TYR A 176 0.95 -5.08 -1.34
N ALA A 177 1.06 -5.06 -2.66
CA ALA A 177 0.80 -3.85 -3.43
C ALA A 177 -0.63 -3.38 -3.11
N MET A 178 -0.73 -2.27 -2.37
CA MET A 178 -2.01 -1.66 -2.05
C MET A 178 -2.25 -0.51 -3.01
N ASN A 179 -3.39 -0.55 -3.70
CA ASN A 179 -3.98 0.60 -4.35
C ASN A 179 -5.33 0.91 -3.67
N ILE A 180 -5.96 2.02 -4.04
CA ILE A 180 -7.20 2.44 -3.39
C ILE A 180 -8.36 1.45 -3.60
N ASP A 181 -8.38 0.76 -4.74
CA ASP A 181 -9.42 -0.22 -5.03
C ASP A 181 -9.21 -1.51 -4.24
N ALA A 182 -7.96 -1.91 -4.02
CA ALA A 182 -7.60 -3.00 -3.12
C ALA A 182 -7.93 -2.63 -1.67
N LEU A 183 -7.67 -1.39 -1.24
CA LEU A 183 -8.09 -0.92 0.08
C LEU A 183 -9.61 -0.98 0.22
N ARG A 184 -10.37 -0.50 -0.77
CA ARG A 184 -11.84 -0.57 -0.78
C ARG A 184 -12.32 -2.02 -0.72
N ALA A 185 -11.72 -2.90 -1.50
CA ALA A 185 -12.05 -4.32 -1.53
C ALA A 185 -11.67 -5.07 -0.24
N ASN A 186 -10.84 -4.49 0.64
CA ASN A 186 -10.55 -5.04 1.97
C ASN A 186 -11.53 -4.51 3.04
N VAL A 187 -12.33 -3.49 2.74
CA VAL A 187 -13.38 -2.99 3.64
C VAL A 187 -14.70 -3.68 3.26
N THR A 188 -14.77 -5.00 3.46
CA THR A 188 -15.95 -5.83 3.16
C THR A 188 -16.73 -6.14 4.44
N PRO A 189 -18.03 -6.47 4.34
CA PRO A 189 -18.83 -6.95 5.48
C PRO A 189 -18.19 -8.13 6.23
N GLN A 190 -17.41 -8.99 5.56
CA GLN A 190 -16.69 -10.10 6.22
C GLN A 190 -15.52 -9.59 7.06
N SER A 191 -14.72 -8.68 6.53
CA SER A 191 -13.64 -8.00 7.28
C SER A 191 -14.19 -7.15 8.43
N LEU A 192 -15.44 -6.70 8.29
CA LEU A 192 -16.22 -5.95 9.27
C LEU A 192 -17.07 -6.84 10.19
N SER A 193 -16.84 -8.16 10.22
CA SER A 193 -17.50 -9.06 11.18
C SER A 193 -17.36 -8.51 12.61
N GLY A 194 -18.48 -8.33 13.32
CA GLY A 194 -18.52 -7.77 14.68
C GLY A 194 -18.57 -6.23 14.74
N TYR A 195 -18.38 -5.55 13.61
CA TYR A 195 -18.59 -4.11 13.48
C TYR A 195 -20.03 -3.83 13.04
N GLY A 196 -20.56 -2.71 13.52
CA GLY A 196 -21.77 -2.14 12.96
C GLY A 196 -21.57 -1.63 11.53
N PRO A 197 -22.60 -1.06 10.90
CA PRO A 197 -22.49 -0.53 9.54
C PRO A 197 -21.38 0.52 9.41
N VAL A 198 -20.36 0.24 8.59
CA VAL A 198 -19.30 1.20 8.24
C VAL A 198 -19.63 1.87 6.91
N GLY A 199 -19.81 3.19 6.94
CA GLY A 199 -20.00 3.99 5.73
C GLY A 199 -18.67 4.19 5.01
N VAL A 200 -18.59 3.77 3.75
CA VAL A 200 -17.39 3.94 2.90
C VAL A 200 -17.70 4.89 1.76
N THR A 201 -16.92 5.94 1.62
CA THR A 201 -17.07 6.94 0.56
C THR A 201 -15.74 7.22 -0.13
N ALA A 202 -15.78 7.51 -1.43
CA ALA A 202 -14.60 7.93 -2.19
C ALA A 202 -14.28 9.40 -1.90
N ASP A 203 -12.99 9.74 -1.86
CA ASP A 203 -12.50 11.11 -1.66
C ASP A 203 -11.15 11.31 -2.37
N THR A 204 -10.49 12.45 -2.16
CA THR A 204 -9.12 12.71 -2.64
C THR A 204 -8.24 13.44 -1.62
N VAL A 205 -6.97 13.06 -1.53
CA VAL A 205 -5.95 13.77 -0.73
C VAL A 205 -4.86 14.26 -1.66
N GLY A 206 -4.70 15.58 -1.80
CA GLY A 206 -3.71 16.16 -2.71
C GLY A 206 -3.90 15.70 -4.17
N GLY A 207 -5.14 15.52 -4.61
CA GLY A 207 -5.49 15.02 -5.96
C GLY A 207 -5.34 13.52 -6.17
N ARG A 208 -4.97 12.75 -5.14
CA ARG A 208 -4.88 11.29 -5.19
C ARG A 208 -6.16 10.65 -4.68
N PRO A 209 -6.61 9.52 -5.27
CA PRO A 209 -7.74 8.77 -4.74
C PRO A 209 -7.56 8.40 -3.26
N ALA A 210 -8.62 8.61 -2.48
CA ALA A 210 -8.70 8.30 -1.06
C ALA A 210 -10.04 7.63 -0.71
N LEU A 211 -10.10 7.05 0.49
CA LEU A 211 -11.33 6.52 1.08
C LEU A 211 -11.58 7.20 2.42
N VAL A 212 -12.84 7.54 2.66
CA VAL A 212 -13.34 7.98 3.95
C VAL A 212 -14.24 6.90 4.51
N LEU A 213 -13.87 6.35 5.65
CA LEU A 213 -14.63 5.39 6.44
C LEU A 213 -15.26 6.13 7.62
N ARG A 214 -16.54 5.87 7.91
CA ARG A 214 -17.27 6.41 9.05
C ARG A 214 -17.93 5.28 9.80
N HIS A 215 -17.80 5.29 11.13
CA HIS A 215 -18.30 4.24 11.97
C HIS A 215 -18.93 4.79 13.27
N ASP A 216 -20.08 4.25 13.65
CA ASP A 216 -20.67 4.45 14.98
C ASP A 216 -20.50 3.16 15.76
N THR A 217 -19.54 3.12 16.68
CA THR A 217 -19.23 1.90 17.45
C THR A 217 -20.38 1.48 18.36
N ALA A 218 -21.37 2.34 18.62
CA ALA A 218 -22.57 1.95 19.36
C ALA A 218 -23.45 0.97 18.56
N THR A 219 -23.22 0.85 17.26
CA THR A 219 -23.91 -0.10 16.37
C THR A 219 -23.16 -1.44 16.23
N ASP A 220 -22.01 -1.58 16.88
CA ASP A 220 -21.26 -2.84 16.92
C ASP A 220 -22.14 -3.94 17.52
N GLN A 221 -22.30 -5.03 16.78
CA GLN A 221 -22.85 -6.26 17.35
C GLN A 221 -21.72 -6.90 18.15
N GLY A 222 -21.66 -6.60 19.45
CA GLY A 222 -20.71 -7.26 20.33
C GLY A 222 -20.87 -8.78 20.18
N ASP A 223 -19.78 -9.49 19.97
CA ASP A 223 -19.73 -10.96 19.86
C ASP A 223 -20.06 -11.62 21.22
N GLY A 224 -21.27 -11.40 21.76
CA GLY A 224 -21.90 -12.10 22.88
C GLY A 224 -21.16 -12.18 24.22
N LEU A 225 -19.89 -11.76 24.31
CA LEU A 225 -18.99 -12.05 25.41
C LEU A 225 -18.05 -10.86 25.63
N THR A 226 -18.27 -10.17 26.75
CA THR A 226 -17.27 -9.39 27.53
C THR A 226 -16.48 -8.26 26.85
N ALA A 227 -16.82 -7.78 25.66
CA ALA A 227 -16.20 -6.56 25.15
C ALA A 227 -16.52 -5.36 26.08
N PRO A 228 -15.52 -4.65 26.63
CA PRO A 228 -15.78 -3.49 27.48
C PRO A 228 -16.57 -2.45 26.68
N ALA A 229 -17.53 -1.79 27.33
CA ALA A 229 -18.31 -0.72 26.71
C ALA A 229 -17.37 0.31 26.09
N VAL A 230 -17.58 0.63 24.81
CA VAL A 230 -16.76 1.65 24.14
C VAL A 230 -16.95 2.97 24.88
N PRO A 231 -15.87 3.66 25.29
CA PRO A 231 -16.00 4.94 25.96
C PRO A 231 -16.82 5.91 25.11
N ALA A 232 -17.75 6.64 25.72
CA ALA A 232 -18.59 7.61 25.00
C ALA A 232 -17.74 8.64 24.21
N ALA A 233 -16.54 8.95 24.68
CA ALA A 233 -15.59 9.84 24.03
C ALA A 233 -15.01 9.29 22.71
N ALA A 234 -15.21 8.01 22.36
CA ALA A 234 -14.69 7.36 21.17
C ALA A 234 -15.79 6.65 20.35
N ARG A 235 -17.06 7.05 20.55
CA ARG A 235 -18.22 6.45 19.90
C ARG A 235 -18.16 6.55 18.38
N TYR A 236 -17.86 7.74 17.88
CA TYR A 236 -17.81 7.97 16.44
C TYR A 236 -16.38 7.95 15.97
N GLN A 237 -16.13 7.19 14.91
CA GLN A 237 -14.82 7.06 14.29
C GLN A 237 -14.89 7.48 12.82
N LEU A 238 -13.80 8.09 12.35
CA LEU A 238 -13.61 8.48 10.97
C LEU A 238 -12.18 8.14 10.57
N ALA A 239 -11.99 7.42 9.47
CA ALA A 239 -10.68 7.18 8.92
C ALA A 239 -10.57 7.71 7.48
N LEU A 240 -9.53 8.48 7.19
CA LEU A 240 -9.14 8.93 5.86
C LEU A 240 -7.90 8.14 5.41
N LEU A 241 -8.00 7.39 4.32
CA LEU A 241 -6.99 6.45 3.85
C LEU A 241 -6.59 6.79 2.41
N TRP A 242 -5.29 6.74 2.10
CA TRP A 242 -4.81 6.89 0.73
C TRP A 242 -3.46 6.21 0.52
N VAL A 243 -3.07 6.10 -0.75
CA VAL A 243 -1.75 5.63 -1.17
C VAL A 243 -1.02 6.76 -1.89
N ASP A 244 0.20 7.06 -1.49
CA ASP A 244 0.99 8.13 -2.09
C ASP A 244 1.61 7.71 -3.46
N ALA A 245 2.55 8.49 -4.02
CA ALA A 245 3.16 8.16 -5.31
C ALA A 245 4.15 7.01 -5.23
N THR A 246 4.68 6.79 -4.04
CA THR A 246 5.74 5.85 -3.76
C THR A 246 5.20 4.50 -3.30
N GLY A 247 3.89 4.38 -3.12
CA GLY A 247 3.21 3.18 -2.64
C GLY A 247 3.07 3.13 -1.12
N VAL A 248 3.42 4.21 -0.41
CA VAL A 248 3.25 4.34 1.02
C VAL A 248 1.76 4.50 1.33
N VAL A 249 1.26 3.66 2.22
CA VAL A 249 -0.13 3.73 2.69
C VAL A 249 -0.19 4.66 3.89
N LEU A 250 -1.10 5.62 3.84
CA LEU A 250 -1.29 6.63 4.88
C LEU A 250 -2.73 6.57 5.38
N THR A 251 -2.88 6.72 6.70
CA THR A 251 -4.18 6.79 7.35
C THR A 251 -4.19 7.87 8.42
N VAL A 252 -5.27 8.64 8.46
CA VAL A 252 -5.64 9.53 9.57
C VAL A 252 -6.94 9.02 10.16
N ASP A 253 -6.90 8.54 11.41
CA ASP A 253 -8.05 8.07 12.18
C ASP A 253 -8.39 9.12 13.24
N LEU A 254 -9.66 9.51 13.29
CA LEU A 254 -10.24 10.45 14.23
C LEU A 254 -11.31 9.71 15.04
N ALA A 255 -11.31 9.87 16.35
CA ALA A 255 -12.43 9.43 17.18
C ALA A 255 -12.93 10.56 18.09
N GLY A 256 -14.22 10.52 18.42
CA GLY A 256 -14.85 11.54 19.24
C GLY A 256 -16.23 11.16 19.78
N PRO A 257 -16.78 11.98 20.69
CA PRO A 257 -18.14 11.82 21.21
C PRO A 257 -19.24 12.22 20.21
N SER A 258 -18.87 12.89 19.11
CA SER A 258 -19.72 13.21 17.97
C SER A 258 -18.99 12.87 16.66
N PRO A 259 -19.69 12.70 15.52
CA PRO A 259 -19.05 12.40 14.24
C PRO A 259 -17.89 13.37 13.94
N PRO A 260 -16.65 12.89 13.75
CA PRO A 260 -15.53 13.77 13.39
C PRO A 260 -15.74 14.40 12.01
N ASP A 261 -15.16 15.59 11.81
CA ASP A 261 -15.19 16.30 10.52
C ASP A 261 -14.09 15.79 9.57
N VAL A 262 -14.47 15.44 8.33
CA VAL A 262 -13.54 15.01 7.28
C VAL A 262 -12.55 16.11 6.93
N ALA A 263 -12.94 17.38 7.01
CA ALA A 263 -12.03 18.50 6.73
C ALA A 263 -10.87 18.57 7.74
N VAL A 264 -11.09 18.14 8.98
CA VAL A 264 -10.03 18.00 9.98
C VAL A 264 -9.05 16.91 9.59
N ALA A 265 -9.54 15.76 9.12
CA ALA A 265 -8.69 14.67 8.62
C ALA A 265 -7.84 15.13 7.43
N HIS A 266 -8.43 15.86 6.48
CA HIS A 266 -7.70 16.44 5.34
C HIS A 266 -6.64 17.44 5.76
N ARG A 267 -6.92 18.28 6.75
CA ARG A 267 -5.94 19.26 7.23
C ARG A 267 -4.76 18.58 7.93
N ILE A 268 -5.01 17.51 8.68
CA ILE A 268 -3.93 16.66 9.25
C ILE A 268 -3.15 16.02 8.10
N ALA A 269 -3.84 15.42 7.12
CA ALA A 269 -3.21 14.77 5.97
C ALA A 269 -2.30 15.72 5.17
N GLY A 270 -2.75 16.96 4.93
CA GLY A 270 -1.94 18.00 4.29
C GLY A 270 -0.75 18.49 5.14
N GLY A 271 -0.76 18.21 6.44
CA GLY A 271 0.34 18.49 7.37
C GLY A 271 1.32 17.33 7.56
N ILE A 272 1.10 16.18 6.93
CA ILE A 272 2.02 15.03 6.99
C ILE A 272 3.19 15.27 6.05
N VAL A 273 4.40 15.18 6.60
CA VAL A 273 5.66 15.19 5.83
C VAL A 273 6.32 13.83 5.98
N LEU A 274 6.50 13.12 4.86
CA LEU A 274 7.22 11.85 4.83
C LEU A 274 8.73 12.10 4.84
N GLY A 275 9.44 11.43 5.75
CA GLY A 275 10.89 11.35 5.81
C GLY A 275 11.39 10.03 5.24
N THR A 276 12.23 9.33 6.00
CA THR A 276 12.75 8.01 5.63
C THR A 276 12.19 6.93 6.56
N MET A 277 11.84 5.77 6.01
CA MET A 277 11.51 4.59 6.82
C MET A 277 12.61 4.31 7.84
N PRO A 278 12.29 4.17 9.14
CA PRO A 278 13.25 3.77 10.16
C PRO A 278 13.90 2.42 9.81
N PRO A 279 15.18 2.21 10.13
CA PRO A 279 15.80 0.90 9.98
C PRO A 279 15.11 -0.10 10.92
N LEU A 280 14.77 -1.27 10.38
CA LEU A 280 14.12 -2.34 11.11
C LEU A 280 15.10 -3.51 11.25
N VAL A 281 15.38 -3.93 12.49
CA VAL A 281 16.32 -5.02 12.77
C VAL A 281 15.80 -6.33 12.20
N GLY A 282 16.59 -6.97 11.35
CA GLY A 282 16.19 -8.22 10.69
C GLY A 282 15.16 -8.03 9.56
N TYR A 283 14.87 -6.79 9.19
CA TYR A 283 14.06 -6.46 8.03
C TYR A 283 14.98 -5.84 6.97
N THR A 284 15.16 -6.57 5.88
CA THR A 284 15.73 -6.00 4.67
C THR A 284 14.56 -5.46 3.86
N PRO A 285 14.46 -4.13 3.65
CA PRO A 285 13.49 -3.58 2.71
C PRO A 285 13.60 -4.37 1.40
N PRO A 286 12.50 -4.82 0.75
CA PRO A 286 12.57 -5.26 -0.63
C PRO A 286 13.37 -4.21 -1.40
N GLY A 287 14.58 -4.61 -1.81
CA GLY A 287 15.56 -3.70 -2.35
C GLY A 287 15.03 -3.21 -3.67
N VAL A 288 14.78 -1.89 -3.77
CA VAL A 288 14.19 -1.22 -4.93
C VAL A 288 12.66 -1.39 -4.98
N ALA A 289 11.96 -0.29 -5.30
CA ALA A 289 10.56 -0.36 -5.73
C ALA A 289 10.45 -1.48 -6.78
N PRO A 290 9.44 -2.38 -6.70
CA PRO A 290 9.40 -3.54 -7.55
C PRO A 290 9.61 -3.13 -9.00
N ALA A 291 10.67 -3.64 -9.63
CA ALA A 291 10.94 -3.27 -11.00
C ALA A 291 9.71 -3.66 -11.84
N PRO A 292 9.28 -2.80 -12.80
CA PRO A 292 8.24 -3.19 -13.72
C PRO A 292 8.66 -4.50 -14.40
N VAL A 293 7.72 -5.44 -14.48
CA VAL A 293 7.95 -6.72 -15.13
C VAL A 293 8.02 -6.46 -16.63
N ASP A 294 9.08 -6.92 -17.30
CA ASP A 294 9.14 -6.81 -18.77
C ASP A 294 8.00 -7.59 -19.43
N ALA A 295 7.63 -7.19 -20.65
CA ALA A 295 6.45 -7.73 -21.33
C ALA A 295 6.48 -9.25 -21.52
N VAL A 296 7.66 -9.84 -21.72
CA VAL A 296 7.82 -11.29 -21.90
C VAL A 296 7.55 -12.01 -20.58
N THR A 297 8.16 -11.54 -19.50
CA THR A 297 7.92 -12.09 -18.17
C THR A 297 6.47 -11.88 -17.73
N ALA A 298 5.89 -10.72 -18.02
CA ALA A 298 4.50 -10.41 -17.70
C ALA A 298 3.53 -11.38 -18.39
N ALA A 299 3.72 -11.62 -19.69
CA ALA A 299 2.90 -12.58 -20.45
C ALA A 299 3.03 -14.00 -19.90
N ALA A 300 4.25 -14.45 -19.56
CA ALA A 300 4.49 -15.78 -19.02
C ALA A 300 3.89 -15.97 -17.62
N VAL A 301 4.03 -14.97 -16.74
CA VAL A 301 3.45 -14.97 -15.39
C VAL A 301 1.93 -14.96 -15.45
N THR A 302 1.34 -14.12 -16.32
CA THR A 302 -0.12 -14.09 -16.53
C THR A 302 -0.62 -15.44 -17.03
N ALA A 303 0.05 -16.08 -18.00
CA ALA A 303 -0.33 -17.41 -18.49
C ALA A 303 -0.28 -18.51 -17.40
N ALA A 304 0.69 -18.44 -16.48
CA ALA A 304 0.77 -19.35 -15.33
C ALA A 304 -0.41 -19.12 -14.37
N ILE A 305 -0.74 -17.86 -14.06
CA ILE A 305 -1.89 -17.50 -13.22
C ILE A 305 -3.19 -17.94 -13.88
N ASP A 306 -3.37 -17.66 -15.17
CA ASP A 306 -4.56 -18.07 -15.94
C ASP A 306 -4.73 -19.59 -15.88
N THR A 307 -3.65 -20.34 -16.08
CA THR A 307 -3.70 -21.81 -16.01
C THR A 307 -4.03 -22.31 -14.60
N ALA A 308 -3.51 -21.68 -13.56
CA ALA A 308 -3.73 -22.06 -12.17
C ALA A 308 -5.16 -21.74 -11.67
N TYR A 309 -5.76 -20.64 -12.15
CA TYR A 309 -7.02 -20.08 -11.64
C TYR A 309 -8.16 -20.02 -12.66
N THR A 310 -8.01 -20.55 -13.87
CA THR A 310 -9.15 -20.70 -14.80
C THR A 310 -9.89 -22.01 -14.53
N GLY A 311 -11.22 -21.93 -14.52
CA GLY A 311 -12.10 -23.09 -14.39
C GLY A 311 -11.93 -24.08 -15.54
N GLY A 312 -12.16 -25.37 -15.28
CA GLY A 312 -12.12 -26.41 -16.31
C GLY A 312 -10.75 -26.78 -16.89
N VAL A 313 -9.65 -26.15 -16.44
CA VAL A 313 -8.28 -26.54 -16.87
C VAL A 313 -7.98 -27.99 -16.45
N PRO A 314 -7.51 -28.87 -17.36
CA PRO A 314 -7.11 -30.24 -17.02
C PRO A 314 -6.10 -30.33 -15.87
N ASP A 315 -6.17 -31.39 -15.06
CA ASP A 315 -5.39 -31.51 -13.81
C ASP A 315 -3.87 -31.59 -14.05
N ASP A 316 -3.43 -32.16 -15.17
CA ASP A 316 -2.02 -32.19 -15.59
C ASP A 316 -1.48 -30.79 -15.94
N ARG A 317 -2.24 -30.03 -16.74
CA ARG A 317 -1.88 -28.67 -17.13
C ARG A 317 -1.90 -27.72 -15.92
N TRP A 318 -2.89 -27.89 -15.04
CA TRP A 318 -2.95 -27.15 -13.79
C TRP A 318 -1.79 -27.50 -12.86
N ALA A 319 -1.46 -28.79 -12.71
CA ALA A 319 -0.37 -29.25 -11.84
C ALA A 319 1.00 -28.74 -12.33
N ALA A 320 1.17 -28.51 -13.63
CA ALA A 320 2.37 -27.88 -14.17
C ALA A 320 2.45 -26.37 -13.85
N ALA A 321 1.32 -25.68 -13.71
CA ALA A 321 1.26 -24.24 -13.42
C ALA A 321 1.37 -23.89 -11.92
N VAL A 322 1.30 -24.88 -11.03
CA VAL A 322 1.39 -24.69 -9.58
C VAL A 322 2.60 -25.46 -9.04
N GLN A 323 3.41 -24.80 -8.20
CA GLN A 323 4.52 -25.44 -7.52
C GLN A 323 4.01 -26.58 -6.64
N ASP A 324 4.65 -27.76 -6.72
CA ASP A 324 4.18 -29.00 -6.11
C ASP A 324 2.75 -29.41 -6.51
N GLY A 325 2.29 -28.97 -7.69
CA GLY A 325 0.95 -29.22 -8.21
C GLY A 325 0.47 -30.69 -8.12
N PRO A 326 1.29 -31.71 -8.44
CA PRO A 326 0.88 -33.11 -8.31
C PRO A 326 0.43 -33.50 -6.88
N ARG A 327 1.02 -32.89 -5.84
CA ARG A 327 0.61 -33.10 -4.44
C ARG A 327 -0.67 -32.37 -4.06
N LEU A 328 -1.07 -31.38 -4.84
CA LEU A 328 -2.23 -30.53 -4.59
C LEU A 328 -3.46 -30.92 -5.45
N VAL A 329 -3.33 -31.88 -6.38
CA VAL A 329 -4.45 -32.35 -7.21
C VAL A 329 -5.63 -32.85 -6.35
N ALA A 330 -5.34 -33.55 -5.24
CA ALA A 330 -6.38 -34.03 -4.34
C ALA A 330 -7.14 -32.86 -3.65
N VAL A 331 -6.42 -31.79 -3.30
CA VAL A 331 -7.02 -30.56 -2.75
C VAL A 331 -7.93 -29.93 -3.80
N ARG A 332 -7.45 -29.76 -5.04
CA ARG A 332 -8.23 -29.19 -6.16
C ARG A 332 -9.48 -30.03 -6.46
N ALA A 333 -9.35 -31.35 -6.48
CA ALA A 333 -10.48 -32.26 -6.70
C ALA A 333 -11.54 -32.10 -5.60
N LYS A 334 -11.10 -31.98 -4.34
CA LYS A 334 -12.00 -31.72 -3.20
C LYS A 334 -12.64 -30.34 -3.27
N THR A 335 -11.89 -29.30 -3.68
CA THR A 335 -12.44 -27.96 -3.94
C THR A 335 -13.53 -28.02 -5.03
N ARG A 336 -13.30 -28.78 -6.10
CA ARG A 336 -14.29 -28.98 -7.18
C ARG A 336 -15.54 -29.73 -6.71
N GLN A 337 -15.40 -30.67 -5.78
CA GLN A 337 -16.54 -31.37 -5.19
C GLN A 337 -17.39 -30.46 -4.29
N LEU A 338 -16.74 -29.59 -3.52
CA LEU A 338 -17.42 -28.68 -2.59
C LEU A 338 -17.99 -27.44 -3.30
N PHE A 339 -17.30 -26.94 -4.32
CA PHE A 339 -17.62 -25.70 -5.04
C PHE A 339 -17.55 -25.95 -6.56
N PRO A 340 -18.49 -26.73 -7.12
CA PRO A 340 -18.47 -27.09 -8.53
C PRO A 340 -18.67 -25.88 -9.45
N GLY A 341 -19.50 -24.90 -9.06
CA GLY A 341 -19.73 -23.68 -9.83
C GLY A 341 -18.47 -22.82 -9.89
N LEU A 342 -17.74 -22.72 -8.77
CA LEU A 342 -16.51 -21.96 -8.64
C LEU A 342 -15.47 -22.53 -9.60
N MET A 343 -15.23 -23.83 -9.52
CA MET A 343 -14.23 -24.50 -10.35
C MET A 343 -14.61 -24.61 -11.83
N ALA A 344 -15.89 -24.42 -12.18
CA ALA A 344 -16.34 -24.38 -13.56
C ALA A 344 -16.25 -22.98 -14.19
N THR A 345 -16.39 -21.93 -13.39
CA THR A 345 -16.57 -20.54 -13.88
C THR A 345 -15.48 -19.58 -13.44
N LEU A 346 -14.45 -20.07 -12.75
CA LEU A 346 -13.31 -19.26 -12.32
C LEU A 346 -12.63 -18.58 -13.51
N GLN A 347 -12.52 -17.27 -13.44
CA GLN A 347 -11.82 -16.44 -14.42
C GLN A 347 -10.92 -15.44 -13.69
N PRO A 348 -9.60 -15.61 -13.77
CA PRO A 348 -8.67 -14.65 -13.21
C PRO A 348 -8.49 -13.44 -14.14
N ALA A 349 -8.31 -12.27 -13.52
CA ALA A 349 -7.86 -11.05 -14.16
C ALA A 349 -6.66 -10.53 -13.35
N VAL A 350 -5.50 -10.43 -14.01
CA VAL A 350 -4.29 -9.88 -13.39
C VAL A 350 -4.37 -8.35 -13.42
N ASP A 351 -4.48 -7.74 -12.24
CA ASP A 351 -4.59 -6.28 -12.09
C ASP A 351 -3.20 -5.62 -12.17
N THR A 352 -2.23 -6.14 -11.41
CA THR A 352 -0.89 -5.58 -11.32
C THR A 352 0.17 -6.67 -11.20
N LEU A 353 1.33 -6.46 -11.80
CA LEU A 353 2.52 -7.31 -11.66
C LEU A 353 3.69 -6.51 -11.11
N SER A 354 4.45 -7.11 -10.21
CA SER A 354 5.59 -6.49 -9.54
C SER A 354 6.73 -7.50 -9.40
N ARG A 355 7.91 -7.20 -9.93
CA ARG A 355 9.07 -8.09 -9.81
C ARG A 355 9.67 -7.96 -8.40
N VAL A 356 9.79 -9.07 -7.68
CA VAL A 356 10.45 -9.15 -6.37
C VAL A 356 11.94 -9.40 -6.56
N ASP A 357 12.29 -10.35 -7.42
CA ASP A 357 13.66 -10.64 -7.86
C ASP A 357 13.62 -11.24 -9.29
N ALA A 358 14.77 -11.69 -9.83
CA ALA A 358 14.85 -12.21 -11.19
C ALA A 358 13.94 -13.43 -11.46
N ASN A 359 13.63 -14.22 -10.44
CA ASN A 359 12.85 -15.45 -10.53
C ASN A 359 11.52 -15.37 -9.76
N THR A 360 11.17 -14.23 -9.17
CA THR A 360 9.96 -14.09 -8.35
C THR A 360 9.16 -12.87 -8.77
N VAL A 361 7.89 -13.09 -9.09
CA VAL A 361 6.93 -12.02 -9.41
C VAL A 361 5.74 -12.13 -8.47
N ARG A 362 5.30 -10.99 -7.95
CA ARG A 362 4.03 -10.84 -7.25
C ARG A 362 2.97 -10.27 -8.18
N ALA A 363 1.77 -10.79 -8.10
CA ALA A 363 0.61 -10.36 -8.84
C ALA A 363 -0.54 -10.02 -7.89
N SER A 364 -1.33 -9.01 -8.24
CA SER A 364 -2.68 -8.83 -7.70
C SER A 364 -3.65 -9.40 -8.73
N VAL A 365 -4.55 -10.27 -8.29
CA VAL A 365 -5.48 -10.99 -9.16
C VAL A 365 -6.90 -10.79 -8.64
N ALA A 366 -7.81 -10.42 -9.53
CA ALA A 366 -9.25 -10.46 -9.30
C ALA A 366 -9.83 -11.74 -9.92
N LEU A 367 -10.62 -12.50 -9.17
CA LEU A 367 -11.34 -13.66 -9.67
C LEU A 367 -12.82 -13.34 -9.85
N ALA A 368 -13.31 -13.55 -11.06
CA ALA A 368 -14.74 -13.67 -11.32
C ALA A 368 -15.15 -15.15 -11.30
N PHE A 369 -16.33 -15.44 -10.75
CA PHE A 369 -16.96 -16.76 -10.78
C PHE A 369 -18.45 -16.63 -10.49
N SER A 370 -19.21 -17.67 -10.80
CA SER A 370 -20.62 -17.83 -10.45
C SER A 370 -20.80 -19.15 -9.71
N ASP A 371 -20.84 -19.08 -8.37
CA ASP A 371 -21.16 -20.23 -7.51
C ASP A 371 -21.99 -19.75 -6.32
N PRO A 372 -23.27 -20.15 -6.20
CA PRO A 372 -24.12 -19.73 -5.10
C PRO A 372 -23.69 -20.32 -3.75
N ASN A 373 -22.86 -21.36 -3.73
CA ASN A 373 -22.40 -22.00 -2.49
C ASN A 373 -21.17 -21.33 -1.89
N VAL A 374 -20.50 -20.45 -2.66
CA VAL A 374 -19.39 -19.68 -2.14
C VAL A 374 -19.97 -18.44 -1.47
N SER A 375 -20.14 -18.51 -0.15
CA SER A 375 -20.58 -17.40 0.68
C SER A 375 -19.45 -16.38 0.86
N ILE A 376 -19.05 -15.70 -0.23
CA ILE A 376 -18.27 -14.48 -0.12
C ILE A 376 -19.25 -13.33 -0.06
N ALA A 377 -19.57 -12.88 1.15
CA ALA A 377 -20.40 -11.71 1.31
C ALA A 377 -19.65 -10.49 0.73
N ALA A 378 -20.18 -9.97 -0.37
CA ALA A 378 -19.87 -8.69 -1.01
C ALA A 378 -18.50 -8.53 -1.70
N ALA A 379 -18.48 -8.82 -3.01
CA ALA A 379 -18.06 -7.81 -3.98
C ALA A 379 -18.67 -8.14 -5.36
N PRO A 380 -19.50 -7.26 -5.96
CA PRO A 380 -19.89 -7.41 -7.38
C PRO A 380 -18.68 -7.38 -8.35
N ALA A 381 -17.47 -7.10 -7.86
CA ALA A 381 -16.22 -7.03 -8.61
C ALA A 381 -15.33 -8.29 -8.48
N GLY A 382 -15.80 -9.37 -7.84
CA GLY A 382 -15.04 -10.61 -7.68
C GLY A 382 -14.11 -10.65 -6.45
N LEU A 383 -13.48 -11.80 -6.21
CA LEU A 383 -12.55 -12.01 -5.09
C LEU A 383 -11.15 -11.52 -5.49
N ARG A 384 -10.52 -10.65 -4.70
CA ARG A 384 -9.16 -10.15 -4.97
C ARG A 384 -8.14 -10.74 -3.99
N PHE A 385 -7.00 -11.18 -4.48
CA PHE A 385 -5.88 -11.63 -3.65
C PHE A 385 -4.53 -11.42 -4.32
N ALA A 386 -3.47 -11.64 -3.54
CA ALA A 386 -2.11 -11.62 -4.03
C ALA A 386 -1.63 -13.04 -4.39
N VAL A 387 -0.92 -13.15 -5.50
CA VAL A 387 -0.29 -14.38 -5.96
C VAL A 387 1.21 -14.15 -6.09
N THR A 388 2.01 -15.06 -5.54
CA THR A 388 3.43 -15.15 -5.82
C THR A 388 3.67 -16.23 -6.85
N VAL A 389 4.39 -15.87 -7.91
CA VAL A 389 4.78 -16.74 -9.02
C VAL A 389 6.30 -16.81 -9.07
N VAL A 390 6.84 -18.02 -9.17
CA VAL A 390 8.28 -18.28 -9.21
C VAL A 390 8.68 -18.97 -10.50
N HIS A 391 9.86 -18.64 -11.01
CA HIS A 391 10.46 -19.29 -12.17
C HIS A 391 11.29 -20.48 -11.70
N THR A 392 10.91 -21.69 -12.12
CA THR A 392 11.60 -22.95 -11.83
C THR A 392 12.12 -23.57 -13.13
N ALA A 393 12.75 -24.75 -13.04
CA ALA A 393 13.12 -25.52 -14.21
C ALA A 393 11.92 -25.93 -15.09
N ALA A 394 10.70 -25.93 -14.53
CA ALA A 394 9.45 -26.21 -15.25
C ALA A 394 8.79 -24.95 -15.85
N GLY A 395 9.41 -23.78 -15.71
CA GLY A 395 8.86 -22.49 -16.12
C GLY A 395 8.25 -21.70 -14.96
N TRP A 396 7.40 -20.73 -15.26
CA TRP A 396 6.72 -19.91 -14.26
C TRP A 396 5.58 -20.70 -13.61
N GLN A 397 5.55 -20.74 -12.28
CA GLN A 397 4.57 -21.47 -11.50
C GLN A 397 4.04 -20.63 -10.34
N VAL A 398 2.75 -20.70 -10.06
CA VAL A 398 2.16 -20.16 -8.83
C VAL A 398 2.72 -20.94 -7.64
N THR A 399 3.26 -20.24 -6.64
CA THR A 399 3.81 -20.90 -5.45
C THR A 399 2.73 -21.68 -4.70
N ARG A 400 3.11 -22.82 -4.10
CA ARG A 400 2.22 -23.63 -3.26
C ARG A 400 1.58 -22.78 -2.15
N ALA A 401 2.39 -21.97 -1.47
CA ALA A 401 1.94 -21.10 -0.39
C ALA A 401 0.86 -20.11 -0.85
N SER A 402 1.03 -19.48 -2.03
CA SER A 402 -0.01 -18.59 -2.57
C SER A 402 -1.29 -19.33 -2.94
N TYR A 403 -1.18 -20.47 -3.62
CA TYR A 403 -2.37 -21.27 -3.96
C TYR A 403 -3.14 -21.69 -2.70
N CYS A 404 -2.44 -22.21 -1.70
CA CYS A 404 -3.02 -22.67 -0.45
C CYS A 404 -3.64 -21.55 0.37
N ALA A 405 -2.95 -20.40 0.49
CA ALA A 405 -3.51 -19.23 1.17
C ALA A 405 -4.81 -18.72 0.52
N ASN A 406 -5.00 -18.94 -0.79
CA ASN A 406 -6.23 -18.55 -1.49
C ASN A 406 -7.33 -19.60 -1.34
N VAL A 407 -6.99 -20.89 -1.31
CA VAL A 407 -7.93 -21.97 -0.99
C VAL A 407 -8.46 -21.84 0.45
N ASP A 408 -7.61 -21.43 1.39
CA ASP A 408 -7.99 -21.20 2.79
C ASP A 408 -9.08 -20.12 2.95
N GLN A 409 -9.14 -19.15 2.03
CA GLN A 409 -10.18 -18.11 2.03
C GLN A 409 -11.59 -18.65 1.78
N LEU A 410 -11.72 -19.89 1.28
CA LEU A 410 -13.01 -20.56 1.14
C LEU A 410 -13.60 -20.98 2.50
N GLY A 411 -12.85 -20.85 3.60
CA GLY A 411 -13.36 -21.09 4.96
C GLY A 411 -13.63 -22.56 5.28
N VAL A 412 -13.12 -23.49 4.46
CA VAL A 412 -13.29 -24.94 4.68
C VAL A 412 -12.04 -25.53 5.31
N SER A 413 -12.11 -25.84 6.61
CA SER A 413 -11.01 -26.46 7.38
C SER A 413 -10.44 -27.73 6.76
N ALA A 414 -11.27 -28.49 6.05
CA ALA A 414 -10.88 -29.73 5.40
C ALA A 414 -10.01 -29.53 4.14
N LEU A 415 -9.92 -28.30 3.62
CA LEU A 415 -9.02 -27.91 2.52
C LEU A 415 -7.69 -27.37 3.06
N SER A 416 -7.72 -26.61 4.16
CA SER A 416 -6.52 -26.00 4.74
C SER A 416 -5.54 -27.00 5.32
N LEU A 417 -6.02 -28.09 5.93
CA LEU A 417 -5.18 -29.16 6.49
C LEU A 417 -4.35 -29.91 5.44
N ALA A 418 -4.70 -29.81 4.15
CA ALA A 418 -4.04 -30.53 3.08
C ALA A 418 -3.00 -29.70 2.31
N CYS A 419 -2.76 -28.45 2.73
CA CYS A 419 -2.13 -27.41 1.93
C CYS A 419 -0.66 -27.07 2.28
#